data_AF-A0A943G917-F1
#
_entry.id   AF-A0A943G917-F1
#
_cell.length_a   1.000
_cell.length_b   1.000
_cell.length_c   1.000
_cell.angle_alpha   90.00
_cell.angle_beta   90.00
_cell.angle_gamma   90.00
#
_symmetry.space_group_name_H-M   'P 1'
#
loop_
_entity.id
_entity.type
_entity.pdbx_description
1 polymer ?
#
loop_
_entity_poly.entity_id
_entity_poly.type
_entity_poly.pdbx_seq_one_letter_code
_entity_poly.pdbx_strand_id
1 'polypeptide(L)'
;MFQIKNEAQRATVYLYGTIGADFWDMDSSNTAKNFAATLDELSPKPLDIRIDSCGGDVYEGFGIASAIQRYEGETTAYVDGIAASAASYIAVMADKVIMSDFAQLMIHDAWTYTSGNAAELLVAAERLEAVDGTIAGIIAARSGMDVEDVRSAMDAETWYDAQAAVDAGLADEIIQTEQRVAACIDPAMLARYKHAPKAAIEALSTPKPAEPEDEPGKSHATNTMQQNEGCRLLVLGNRVYRTKE
;
A
#
# COMPACT_ATOMS: atom_id res chain seq x y z
N MET A 1 9.84 -2.56 -3.38
CA MET A 1 10.57 -3.43 -2.45
C MET A 1 10.01 -3.22 -1.05
N PHE A 2 9.38 -4.25 -0.47
CA PHE A 2 8.67 -4.13 0.82
C PHE A 2 9.58 -4.35 2.02
N GLN A 3 9.33 -3.63 3.11
CA GLN A 3 9.98 -3.86 4.40
C GLN A 3 9.18 -4.89 5.22
N ILE A 4 9.83 -5.90 5.78
CA ILE A 4 9.16 -6.87 6.67
C ILE A 4 9.66 -6.62 8.09
N LYS A 5 8.75 -6.28 9.01
CA LYS A 5 8.98 -6.33 10.45
C LYS A 5 8.16 -7.48 11.04
N ASN A 6 8.81 -8.32 11.83
CA ASN A 6 8.17 -9.43 12.53
C ASN A 6 8.08 -9.06 14.01
N GLU A 7 7.00 -8.40 14.41
CA GLU A 7 6.71 -8.06 15.80
C GLU A 7 5.78 -9.12 16.40
N ALA A 8 6.40 -10.13 17.01
CA ALA A 8 5.90 -11.19 17.92
C ALA A 8 4.54 -11.90 17.71
N GLN A 9 3.54 -11.39 16.99
CA GLN A 9 2.24 -12.04 16.77
C GLN A 9 1.59 -11.78 15.39
N ARG A 10 1.90 -10.70 14.69
CA ARG A 10 1.37 -10.38 13.35
C ARG A 10 2.51 -10.12 12.37
N ALA A 11 2.32 -10.49 11.11
CA ALA A 11 3.23 -10.14 10.03
C ALA A 11 2.80 -8.80 9.41
N THR A 12 3.74 -8.00 8.91
CA THR A 12 3.43 -6.73 8.26
C THR A 12 4.02 -6.67 6.85
N VAL A 13 3.20 -6.23 5.89
CA VAL A 13 3.61 -5.92 4.51
C VAL A 13 3.21 -4.48 4.19
N TYR A 14 4.09 -3.71 3.55
CA TYR A 14 3.87 -2.30 3.24
C TYR A 14 3.56 -2.10 1.77
N LEU A 15 2.30 -1.99 1.36
CA LEU A 15 1.91 -1.65 -0.01
C LEU A 15 2.07 -0.13 -0.28
N TYR A 16 3.32 0.32 -0.30
CA TYR A 16 3.68 1.73 -0.49
C TYR A 16 4.20 1.95 -1.91
N GLY A 17 3.78 3.04 -2.55
CA GLY A 17 4.18 3.35 -3.93
C GLY A 17 3.21 2.80 -4.98
N THR A 18 3.70 2.61 -6.21
CA THR A 18 2.87 2.32 -7.39
C THR A 18 2.39 0.86 -7.40
N ILE A 19 1.10 0.64 -7.69
CA ILE A 19 0.59 -0.71 -8.01
C ILE A 19 1.07 -1.11 -9.40
N GLY A 20 1.78 -2.23 -9.49
CA GLY A 20 2.45 -2.71 -10.69
C GLY A 20 3.92 -2.28 -10.78
N ALA A 21 4.47 -2.36 -11.98
CA ALA A 21 5.86 -1.99 -12.24
C ALA A 21 6.00 -0.47 -12.37
N ASP A 22 6.89 0.10 -11.57
CA ASP A 22 7.37 1.46 -11.70
C ASP A 22 8.76 1.42 -12.35
N PHE A 23 8.82 1.91 -13.59
CA PHE A 23 10.04 1.90 -14.40
C PHE A 23 11.03 3.00 -14.01
N TRP A 24 10.61 3.96 -13.18
CA TRP A 24 11.43 5.08 -12.73
C TRP A 24 11.98 4.85 -11.32
N ASP A 25 11.20 4.15 -10.49
CA ASP A 25 11.61 3.72 -9.16
C ASP A 25 11.18 2.27 -8.90
N MET A 26 12.06 1.33 -9.22
CA MET A 26 11.81 -0.10 -8.99
C MET A 26 11.54 -0.44 -7.51
N ASP A 27 12.03 0.37 -6.57
CA ASP A 27 11.80 0.15 -5.14
C ASP A 27 10.39 0.57 -4.72
N SER A 28 9.67 1.35 -5.53
CA SER A 28 8.25 1.67 -5.34
C SER A 28 7.29 0.70 -6.04
N SER A 29 7.81 -0.30 -6.77
CA SER A 29 7.01 -1.24 -7.56
C SER A 29 6.35 -2.33 -6.72
N ASN A 30 5.03 -2.49 -6.89
CA ASN A 30 4.21 -3.44 -6.17
C ASN A 30 3.48 -4.39 -7.12
N THR A 31 4.12 -5.49 -7.50
CA THR A 31 3.52 -6.48 -8.42
C THR A 31 2.80 -7.59 -7.67
N ALA A 32 1.73 -8.12 -8.26
CA ALA A 32 0.93 -9.22 -7.75
C ALA A 32 1.78 -10.47 -7.50
N LYS A 33 2.74 -10.76 -8.38
CA LYS A 33 3.62 -11.92 -8.24
C LYS A 33 4.46 -11.82 -6.96
N ASN A 34 5.08 -10.67 -6.72
CA ASN A 34 5.95 -10.48 -5.55
C ASN A 34 5.13 -10.42 -4.27
N PHE A 35 3.96 -9.78 -4.32
CA PHE A 35 3.05 -9.71 -3.19
C PHE A 35 2.54 -11.11 -2.81
N ALA A 36 2.07 -11.91 -3.78
CA ALA A 36 1.61 -13.27 -3.54
C ALA A 36 2.72 -14.17 -2.95
N ALA A 37 3.93 -14.12 -3.51
CA ALA A 37 5.07 -14.88 -2.96
C ALA A 37 5.38 -14.47 -1.51
N THR A 38 5.25 -13.18 -1.19
CA THR A 38 5.42 -12.69 0.19
C THR A 38 4.32 -13.24 1.11
N LEU A 39 3.07 -13.24 0.65
CA LEU A 39 1.97 -13.81 1.44
C LEU A 39 2.16 -15.31 1.68
N ASP A 40 2.59 -16.07 0.68
CA ASP A 40 2.86 -17.51 0.80
C ASP A 40 3.90 -17.81 1.89
N GLU A 41 4.93 -16.97 2.03
CA GLU A 41 5.95 -17.09 3.08
C GLU A 41 5.44 -16.73 4.49
N LEU A 42 4.44 -15.85 4.58
CA LEU A 42 3.90 -15.36 5.85
C LEU A 42 2.72 -16.20 6.35
N SER A 43 2.05 -16.93 5.46
CA SER A 43 0.87 -17.74 5.78
C SER A 43 1.14 -18.78 6.89
N PRO A 44 0.17 -19.05 7.79
CA PRO A 44 -1.16 -18.44 7.94
C PRO A 44 -1.20 -17.39 9.06
N LYS A 45 -0.10 -16.65 9.30
CA LYS A 45 -0.06 -15.66 10.39
C LYS A 45 -1.08 -14.55 10.14
N PRO A 46 -1.65 -13.92 11.18
CA PRO A 46 -2.40 -12.69 10.96
C PRO A 46 -1.50 -11.63 10.31
N LEU A 47 -2.05 -10.90 9.35
CA LEU A 47 -1.32 -10.03 8.44
C LEU A 47 -1.85 -8.60 8.50
N ASP A 48 -0.94 -7.65 8.70
CA ASP A 48 -1.18 -6.23 8.58
C ASP A 48 -0.65 -5.73 7.23
N ILE A 49 -1.54 -5.17 6.42
CA ILE A 49 -1.24 -4.61 5.11
C ILE A 49 -1.27 -3.09 5.25
N ARG A 50 -0.10 -2.45 5.28
CA ARG A 50 0.04 -1.00 5.43
C ARG A 50 0.00 -0.37 4.05
N ILE A 51 -0.95 0.51 3.77
CA ILE A 51 -1.22 1.04 2.43
C ILE A 51 -0.96 2.54 2.42
N ASP A 52 -0.11 2.94 1.48
CA ASP A 52 0.13 4.34 1.14
C ASP A 52 0.44 4.43 -0.37
N SER A 53 -0.62 4.41 -1.17
CA SER A 53 -0.54 4.21 -2.61
C SER A 53 -1.60 4.97 -3.38
N CYS A 54 -1.16 5.73 -4.38
CA CYS A 54 -2.03 6.35 -5.37
C CYS A 54 -2.61 5.36 -6.39
N GLY A 55 -2.41 4.05 -6.24
CA GLY A 55 -2.87 3.05 -7.21
C GLY A 55 -1.86 2.80 -8.33
N GLY A 56 -2.35 2.36 -9.49
CA GLY A 56 -1.51 1.99 -10.62
C GLY A 56 -2.21 1.03 -11.59
N ASP A 57 -1.52 -0.02 -12.01
CA ASP A 57 -2.05 -1.00 -12.95
C ASP A 57 -3.22 -1.80 -12.36
N VAL A 58 -4.34 -1.81 -13.07
CA VAL A 58 -5.59 -2.40 -12.61
C VAL A 58 -5.48 -3.92 -12.47
N TYR A 59 -4.78 -4.59 -13.38
CA TYR A 59 -4.68 -6.05 -13.39
C TYR A 59 -3.69 -6.55 -12.34
N GLU A 60 -2.59 -5.82 -12.11
CA GLU A 60 -1.72 -6.05 -10.95
C GLU A 60 -2.51 -5.88 -9.64
N GLY A 61 -3.38 -4.86 -9.57
CA GLY A 61 -4.26 -4.68 -8.43
C GLY A 61 -5.24 -5.84 -8.22
N PHE A 62 -5.87 -6.36 -9.28
CA PHE A 62 -6.73 -7.55 -9.18
C PHE A 62 -5.95 -8.79 -8.73
N GLY A 63 -4.71 -8.95 -9.18
CA GLY A 63 -3.84 -10.02 -8.74
C GLY A 63 -3.51 -9.93 -7.23
N ILE A 64 -3.23 -8.72 -6.73
CA ILE A 64 -2.99 -8.47 -5.31
C ILE A 64 -4.26 -8.73 -4.49
N ALA A 65 -5.41 -8.18 -4.90
CA ALA A 65 -6.70 -8.42 -4.27
C ALA A 65 -7.04 -9.92 -4.17
N SER A 66 -6.80 -10.67 -5.25
CA SER A 66 -6.99 -12.12 -5.26
C SER A 66 -6.02 -12.86 -4.33
N ALA A 67 -4.79 -12.37 -4.16
CA ALA A 67 -3.84 -12.95 -3.21
C ALA A 67 -4.29 -12.73 -1.76
N ILE A 68 -4.78 -11.53 -1.43
CA ILE A 68 -5.35 -11.22 -0.11
C ILE A 68 -6.53 -12.14 0.20
N GLN A 69 -7.48 -12.27 -0.73
CA GLN A 69 -8.68 -13.08 -0.52
C GLN A 69 -8.42 -14.58 -0.34
N ARG A 70 -7.30 -15.09 -0.88
CA ARG A 70 -6.89 -16.49 -0.73
C ARG A 70 -6.02 -16.74 0.50
N TYR A 71 -5.62 -15.68 1.21
CA TYR A 71 -4.76 -15.79 2.38
C TYR A 71 -5.53 -16.45 3.54
N GLU A 72 -4.90 -17.42 4.22
CA GLU A 72 -5.57 -18.18 5.29
C GLU A 72 -5.59 -17.45 6.64
N GLY A 73 -4.65 -16.53 6.85
CA GLY A 73 -4.59 -15.71 8.06
C GLY A 73 -5.57 -14.54 8.00
N GLU A 74 -5.95 -14.00 9.16
CA GLU A 74 -6.74 -12.77 9.23
C GLU A 74 -5.94 -11.59 8.66
N THR A 75 -6.55 -10.85 7.74
CA THR A 75 -5.95 -9.69 7.08
C THR A 75 -6.53 -8.38 7.60
N THR A 76 -5.66 -7.41 7.89
CA THR A 76 -6.06 -6.05 8.27
C THR A 76 -5.33 -5.05 7.40
N ALA A 77 -6.08 -4.32 6.57
CA ALA A 77 -5.57 -3.19 5.82
C ALA A 77 -5.55 -1.94 6.70
N TYR A 78 -4.43 -1.23 6.71
CA TYR A 78 -4.28 0.08 7.32
C TYR A 78 -4.02 1.10 6.23
N VAL A 79 -4.93 2.06 6.04
CA VAL A 79 -4.68 3.21 5.16
C VAL A 79 -3.95 4.27 5.96
N ASP A 80 -2.64 4.37 5.73
CA ASP A 80 -1.76 5.22 6.52
C ASP A 80 -1.77 6.67 6.06
N GLY A 81 -1.84 6.88 4.75
CA GLY A 81 -1.92 8.20 4.13
C GLY A 81 -2.99 8.20 3.05
N ILE A 82 -2.77 7.44 1.97
CA ILE A 82 -3.75 7.31 0.89
C ILE A 82 -3.98 5.86 0.46
N ALA A 83 -5.21 5.55 0.07
CA ALA A 83 -5.56 4.41 -0.76
C ALA A 83 -6.43 4.89 -1.92
N ALA A 84 -5.82 5.26 -3.03
CA ALA A 84 -6.51 5.84 -4.19
C ALA A 84 -6.45 4.93 -5.42
N SER A 85 -7.49 4.99 -6.27
CA SER A 85 -7.56 4.20 -7.50
C SER A 85 -7.38 2.70 -7.17
N ALA A 86 -6.49 1.97 -7.85
CA ALA A 86 -6.27 0.54 -7.62
C ALA A 86 -6.02 0.15 -6.15
N ALA A 87 -5.38 1.03 -5.36
CA ALA A 87 -5.12 0.77 -3.96
C ALA A 87 -6.39 0.75 -3.10
N SER A 88 -7.44 1.48 -3.49
CA SER A 88 -8.71 1.51 -2.76
C SER A 88 -9.42 0.16 -2.78
N TYR A 89 -9.58 -0.44 -3.96
CA TYR A 89 -10.22 -1.75 -4.06
C TYR A 89 -9.31 -2.89 -3.56
N ILE A 90 -8.00 -2.68 -3.46
CA ILE A 90 -7.11 -3.62 -2.76
C ILE A 90 -7.35 -3.55 -1.25
N ALA A 91 -7.46 -2.35 -0.68
CA ALA A 91 -7.68 -2.15 0.75
C ALA A 91 -8.95 -2.87 1.23
N VAL A 92 -10.05 -2.68 0.51
CA VAL A 92 -11.37 -3.27 0.83
C VAL A 92 -11.45 -4.79 0.69
N MET A 93 -10.43 -5.44 0.12
CA MET A 93 -10.37 -6.89 0.00
C MET A 93 -9.79 -7.58 1.25
N ALA A 94 -9.23 -6.81 2.18
CA ALA A 94 -8.86 -7.32 3.50
C ALA A 94 -10.12 -7.59 4.36
N ASP A 95 -9.99 -8.49 5.35
CA ASP A 95 -11.07 -8.80 6.28
C ASP A 95 -11.49 -7.54 7.05
N LYS A 96 -10.49 -6.78 7.51
CA LYS A 96 -10.67 -5.52 8.23
C LYS A 96 -9.93 -4.37 7.55
N VAL A 97 -10.55 -3.19 7.52
CA VAL A 97 -9.97 -1.95 6.98
C VAL A 97 -9.98 -0.88 8.06
N ILE A 98 -8.81 -0.32 8.34
CA ILE A 98 -8.60 0.72 9.35
C ILE A 98 -7.96 1.92 8.67
N MET A 99 -8.48 3.11 8.92
CA MET A 99 -7.92 4.35 8.36
C MET A 99 -7.34 5.23 9.47
N SER A 100 -6.18 5.84 9.24
CA SER A 100 -5.75 6.98 10.06
C SER A 100 -6.76 8.12 9.90
N ASP A 101 -7.00 8.90 10.96
CA ASP A 101 -7.94 10.04 10.94
C ASP A 101 -7.69 11.09 9.85
N PHE A 102 -6.43 11.26 9.41
CA PHE A 102 -6.04 12.14 8.31
C PHE A 102 -5.99 11.45 6.93
N ALA A 103 -6.19 10.13 6.88
CA ALA A 103 -6.06 9.37 5.64
C ALA A 103 -7.21 9.63 4.67
N GLN A 104 -6.96 9.28 3.40
CA GLN A 104 -7.91 9.44 2.31
C GLN A 104 -8.05 8.13 1.52
N LEU A 105 -9.28 7.81 1.13
CA LEU A 105 -9.61 6.72 0.22
C LEU A 105 -10.29 7.31 -1.01
N MET A 106 -9.90 6.90 -2.21
CA MET A 106 -10.49 7.40 -3.45
C MET A 106 -10.86 6.27 -4.40
N ILE A 107 -12.08 6.34 -4.94
CA ILE A 107 -12.57 5.46 -6.00
C ILE A 107 -12.87 6.29 -7.25
N HIS A 108 -12.52 5.73 -8.41
CA HIS A 108 -12.79 6.33 -9.71
C HIS A 108 -12.84 5.27 -10.81
N ASP A 109 -13.31 5.64 -11.99
CA ASP A 109 -13.26 4.78 -13.18
C ASP A 109 -11.84 4.45 -13.60
N ALA A 110 -11.66 3.25 -14.16
CA ALA A 110 -10.42 2.88 -14.79
C ALA A 110 -10.15 3.80 -15.99
N TRP A 111 -8.89 4.19 -16.15
CA TRP A 111 -8.47 5.05 -17.25
C TRP A 111 -7.38 4.38 -18.07
N THR A 112 -7.32 4.72 -19.35
CA THR A 112 -6.23 4.29 -20.23
C THR A 112 -5.92 5.35 -21.26
N TYR A 113 -4.77 5.19 -21.92
CA TYR A 113 -4.43 5.93 -23.12
C TYR A 113 -4.28 4.95 -24.27
N THR A 114 -5.04 5.16 -25.34
CA THR A 114 -4.96 4.35 -26.57
C THR A 114 -5.21 5.23 -27.79
N SER A 115 -4.76 4.77 -28.95
CA SER A 115 -4.92 5.47 -30.23
C SER A 115 -5.19 4.44 -31.33
N GLY A 116 -6.17 4.72 -32.19
CA GLY A 116 -6.58 3.82 -33.26
C GLY A 116 -7.73 4.38 -34.07
N ASN A 117 -8.27 3.56 -34.98
CA ASN A 117 -9.49 3.89 -35.70
C ASN A 117 -10.74 3.77 -34.80
N ALA A 118 -11.90 4.22 -35.30
CA ALA A 118 -13.13 4.25 -34.51
C ALA A 118 -13.54 2.88 -33.92
N ALA A 119 -13.37 1.79 -34.67
CA ALA A 119 -13.70 0.45 -34.17
C ALA A 119 -12.75 0.01 -33.05
N GLU A 120 -11.46 0.31 -33.16
CA GLU A 120 -10.46 0.01 -32.13
C GLU A 120 -10.71 0.80 -30.85
N LEU A 121 -11.10 2.08 -30.97
CA LEU A 121 -11.43 2.92 -29.82
C LEU A 121 -12.71 2.46 -29.11
N LEU A 122 -13.72 2.00 -29.86
CA LEU A 122 -14.94 1.43 -29.27
C LEU A 122 -14.64 0.14 -28.49
N VAL A 123 -13.78 -0.74 -29.03
CA VAL A 123 -13.34 -1.95 -28.31
C VAL A 123 -12.59 -1.60 -27.03
N ALA A 124 -11.78 -0.52 -27.03
CA ALA A 124 -11.12 -0.07 -25.81
C ALA A 124 -12.10 0.47 -24.77
N ALA A 125 -13.12 1.23 -25.20
CA ALA A 125 -14.18 1.72 -24.31
C ALA A 125 -14.99 0.57 -23.69
N GLU A 126 -15.37 -0.43 -24.49
CA GLU A 126 -16.07 -1.64 -24.00
C GLU A 126 -15.26 -2.39 -22.94
N ARG A 127 -13.93 -2.44 -23.09
CA ARG A 127 -13.05 -3.06 -22.10
C ARG A 127 -12.98 -2.27 -20.80
N LEU A 128 -12.93 -0.93 -20.87
CA LEU A 128 -12.96 -0.09 -19.67
C LEU A 128 -14.27 -0.30 -18.91
N GLU A 129 -15.41 -0.28 -19.59
CA GLU A 129 -16.72 -0.51 -18.94
C GLU A 129 -16.78 -1.87 -18.22
N ALA A 130 -16.22 -2.93 -18.82
CA ALA A 130 -16.15 -4.24 -18.18
C ALA A 130 -15.24 -4.25 -16.93
N VAL A 131 -14.13 -3.52 -16.98
CA VAL A 131 -13.22 -3.34 -15.85
C VAL A 131 -13.90 -2.53 -14.75
N ASP A 132 -14.57 -1.45 -15.09
CA ASP A 132 -15.28 -0.58 -14.16
C ASP A 132 -16.41 -1.33 -13.45
N GLY A 133 -17.18 -2.14 -14.18
CA GLY A 133 -18.18 -3.03 -13.60
C GLY A 133 -17.58 -4.04 -12.60
N THR A 134 -16.37 -4.52 -12.86
CA THR A 134 -15.65 -5.42 -11.93
C THR A 134 -15.22 -4.68 -10.67
N ILE A 135 -14.64 -3.48 -10.80
CA ILE A 135 -14.23 -2.64 -9.66
C ILE A 135 -15.44 -2.25 -8.82
N ALA A 136 -16.53 -1.81 -9.47
CA ALA A 136 -17.77 -1.45 -8.81
C ALA A 136 -18.37 -2.63 -8.04
N GLY A 137 -18.33 -3.84 -8.61
CA GLY A 137 -18.76 -5.05 -7.92
C GLY A 137 -17.98 -5.35 -6.64
N ILE A 138 -16.65 -5.15 -6.65
CA ILE A 138 -15.80 -5.31 -5.45
C ILE A 138 -16.20 -4.29 -4.38
N ILE A 139 -16.30 -3.02 -4.75
CA ILE A 139 -16.61 -1.94 -3.82
C ILE A 139 -18.03 -2.08 -3.26
N ALA A 140 -19.02 -2.42 -4.09
CA ALA A 140 -20.39 -2.68 -3.68
C ALA A 140 -20.47 -3.86 -2.69
N ALA A 141 -19.73 -4.95 -2.97
CA ALA A 141 -19.69 -6.11 -2.08
C ALA A 141 -19.09 -5.77 -0.70
N ARG A 142 -18.10 -4.87 -0.64
CA ARG A 142 -17.57 -4.38 0.64
C ARG A 142 -18.54 -3.46 1.36
N SER A 143 -18.96 -2.40 0.68
CA SER A 143 -19.67 -1.27 1.29
C SER A 143 -21.13 -1.57 1.62
N GLY A 144 -21.75 -2.51 0.91
CA GLY A 144 -23.19 -2.72 0.93
C GLY A 144 -23.97 -1.68 0.13
N MET A 145 -23.30 -0.78 -0.59
CA MET A 145 -23.94 0.14 -1.53
C MET A 145 -24.47 -0.60 -2.77
N ASP A 146 -25.51 -0.05 -3.41
CA ASP A 146 -25.95 -0.53 -4.71
C ASP A 146 -24.86 -0.27 -5.77
N VAL A 147 -24.70 -1.21 -6.70
CA VAL A 147 -23.66 -1.13 -7.73
C VAL A 147 -23.79 0.15 -8.56
N GLU A 148 -25.01 0.63 -8.83
CA GLU A 148 -25.27 1.86 -9.57
C GLU A 148 -24.79 3.12 -8.82
N ASP A 149 -24.94 3.14 -7.49
CA ASP A 149 -24.44 4.24 -6.65
C ASP A 149 -22.91 4.24 -6.62
N VAL A 150 -22.31 3.05 -6.56
CA VAL A 150 -20.86 2.89 -6.67
C VAL A 150 -20.35 3.36 -8.03
N ARG A 151 -21.01 2.98 -9.14
CA ARG A 151 -20.66 3.46 -10.49
C ARG A 151 -20.73 4.99 -10.56
N SER A 152 -21.78 5.58 -10.00
CA SER A 152 -21.94 7.04 -9.96
C SER A 152 -20.82 7.71 -9.14
N ALA A 153 -20.42 7.12 -8.02
CA ALA A 153 -19.32 7.62 -7.20
C ALA A 153 -17.95 7.47 -7.89
N MET A 154 -17.76 6.39 -8.67
CA MET A 154 -16.55 6.19 -9.46
C MET A 154 -16.45 7.18 -10.63
N ASP A 155 -17.52 7.42 -11.38
CA ASP A 155 -17.55 8.44 -12.45
C ASP A 155 -17.21 9.84 -11.90
N ALA A 156 -17.68 10.14 -10.68
CA ALA A 156 -17.42 11.42 -10.01
C ALA A 156 -16.00 11.59 -9.45
N GLU A 157 -15.14 10.55 -9.49
CA GLU A 157 -13.85 10.51 -8.78
C GLU A 157 -14.02 10.89 -7.29
N THR A 158 -14.68 10.01 -6.53
CA THR A 158 -15.09 10.32 -5.16
C THR A 158 -13.97 10.05 -4.15
N TRP A 159 -13.72 11.06 -3.32
CA TRP A 159 -12.77 11.04 -2.21
C TRP A 159 -13.50 10.94 -0.87
N TYR A 160 -13.05 10.01 -0.03
CA TYR A 160 -13.55 9.78 1.31
C TYR A 160 -12.44 10.07 2.32
N ASP A 161 -12.71 10.96 3.28
CA ASP A 161 -11.94 11.00 4.51
C ASP A 161 -12.25 9.77 5.38
N ALA A 162 -11.51 9.58 6.47
CA ALA A 162 -11.65 8.39 7.31
C ALA A 162 -13.08 8.19 7.85
N GLN A 163 -13.79 9.26 8.20
CA GLN A 163 -15.17 9.16 8.68
C GLN A 163 -16.13 8.84 7.55
N ALA A 164 -16.02 9.54 6.42
CA ALA A 164 -16.84 9.28 5.25
C ALA A 164 -16.64 7.86 4.71
N ALA A 165 -15.42 7.32 4.80
CA ALA A 165 -15.13 5.94 4.38
C ALA A 165 -15.80 4.92 5.31
N VAL A 166 -15.82 5.16 6.63
CA VAL A 166 -16.57 4.31 7.57
C VAL A 166 -18.07 4.41 7.31
N ASP A 167 -18.60 5.62 7.14
CA ASP A 167 -20.02 5.85 6.87
C ASP A 167 -20.46 5.20 5.55
N ALA A 168 -19.57 5.14 4.56
CA ALA A 168 -19.78 4.47 3.27
C ALA A 168 -19.49 2.95 3.30
N GLY A 169 -19.14 2.37 4.45
CA GLY A 169 -18.82 0.93 4.59
C GLY A 169 -17.50 0.51 3.93
N LEU A 170 -16.64 1.45 3.54
CA LEU A 170 -15.34 1.21 2.93
C LEU A 170 -14.23 0.99 3.97
N ALA A 171 -14.46 1.43 5.22
CA ALA A 171 -13.60 1.22 6.37
C ALA A 171 -14.40 0.75 7.59
N ASP A 172 -13.75 0.05 8.52
CA ASP A 172 -14.39 -0.43 9.77
C ASP A 172 -14.07 0.49 10.95
N GLU A 173 -12.83 0.98 11.03
CA GLU A 173 -12.34 1.73 12.19
C GLU A 173 -11.45 2.90 11.79
N ILE A 174 -11.39 3.89 12.68
CA ILE A 174 -10.52 5.06 12.55
C ILE A 174 -9.52 5.04 13.70
N ILE A 175 -8.23 5.13 13.38
CA ILE A 175 -7.18 5.37 14.36
C ILE A 175 -6.95 6.87 14.48
N GLN A 176 -7.11 7.40 15.69
CA GLN A 176 -6.76 8.79 16.00
C GLN A 176 -5.24 8.92 16.12
N THR A 177 -4.67 9.89 15.43
CA THR A 177 -3.22 10.02 15.35
C THR A 177 -2.71 10.99 16.41
N GLU A 178 -2.10 10.49 17.50
CA GLU A 178 -1.39 11.36 18.45
C GLU A 178 -0.01 11.84 17.93
N GLN A 179 0.59 11.13 16.96
CA GLN A 179 1.86 11.49 16.30
C GLN A 179 1.84 11.19 14.81
N ARG A 180 2.01 12.23 13.98
CA ARG A 180 2.00 12.19 12.51
C ARG A 180 2.93 11.12 11.95
N VAL A 181 2.39 10.08 11.34
CA VAL A 181 3.14 9.26 10.37
C VAL A 181 3.16 10.07 9.08
N ALA A 182 4.36 10.49 8.64
CA ALA A 182 4.49 11.17 7.37
C ALA A 182 4.20 10.18 6.24
N ALA A 183 3.22 10.52 5.40
CA ALA A 183 2.92 9.74 4.21
C ALA A 183 4.06 9.90 3.18
N CYS A 184 4.33 8.81 2.46
CA CYS A 184 5.45 8.60 1.56
C CYS A 184 5.07 8.78 0.07
N ILE A 185 4.00 9.52 -0.23
CA ILE A 185 3.48 9.70 -1.59
C ILE A 185 4.20 10.85 -2.30
N ASP A 186 4.58 10.63 -3.56
CA ASP A 186 5.04 11.71 -4.46
C ASP A 186 3.87 12.65 -4.81
N PRO A 187 3.95 13.96 -4.49
CA PRO A 187 2.93 14.94 -4.88
C PRO A 187 2.61 14.97 -6.38
N ALA A 188 3.56 14.60 -7.25
CA ALA A 188 3.32 14.52 -8.70
C ALA A 188 2.31 13.43 -9.09
N MET A 189 2.21 12.35 -8.30
CA MET A 189 1.24 11.28 -8.53
C MET A 189 -0.18 11.73 -8.19
N LEU A 190 -0.34 12.50 -7.11
CA LEU A 190 -1.64 13.02 -6.68
C LEU A 190 -2.20 14.07 -7.65
N ALA A 191 -1.32 14.87 -8.28
CA ALA A 191 -1.69 15.89 -9.27
C ALA A 191 -2.32 15.34 -10.56
N ARG A 192 -2.34 14.02 -10.75
CA ARG A 192 -2.96 13.36 -11.91
C ARG A 192 -4.47 13.21 -11.76
N TYR A 193 -5.00 13.36 -10.54
CA TYR A 193 -6.42 13.27 -10.20
C TYR A 193 -7.11 14.63 -10.30
N LYS A 194 -8.35 14.66 -10.80
CA LYS A 194 -9.06 15.92 -11.11
C LYS A 194 -9.66 16.58 -9.87
N HIS A 195 -10.03 15.78 -8.88
CA HIS A 195 -10.82 16.18 -7.72
C HIS A 195 -10.12 15.92 -6.38
N ALA A 196 -8.80 15.68 -6.40
CA ALA A 196 -8.00 15.51 -5.19
C ALA A 196 -8.22 16.65 -4.17
N PRO A 197 -8.61 16.33 -2.92
CA PRO A 197 -8.90 17.34 -1.92
C PRO A 197 -7.63 18.08 -1.50
N LYS A 198 -7.74 19.40 -1.33
CA LYS A 198 -6.60 20.27 -0.94
C LYS A 198 -5.95 19.83 0.37
N ALA A 199 -6.74 19.34 1.33
CA ALA A 199 -6.24 18.83 2.60
C ALA A 199 -5.32 17.60 2.41
N ALA A 200 -5.59 16.73 1.44
CA ALA A 200 -4.72 15.59 1.11
C ALA A 200 -3.38 16.08 0.53
N ILE A 201 -3.43 17.08 -0.34
CA ILE A 201 -2.23 17.71 -0.93
C ILE A 201 -1.39 18.37 0.17
N GLU A 202 -2.02 19.12 1.09
CA GLU A 202 -1.34 19.83 2.17
C GLU A 202 -0.75 18.90 3.24
N ALA A 203 -1.44 17.82 3.59
CA ALA A 203 -0.93 16.82 4.54
C ALA A 203 0.39 16.17 4.05
N LEU A 204 0.50 15.95 2.73
CA LEU A 204 1.68 15.39 2.06
C LEU A 204 2.80 16.39 1.79
N SER A 205 2.48 17.67 1.85
CA SER A 205 3.45 18.76 1.70
C SER A 205 4.24 19.02 2.99
N THR A 206 3.86 18.39 4.11
CA THR A 206 4.63 18.49 5.34
C THR A 206 5.90 17.65 5.23
N PRO A 207 7.09 18.22 5.44
CA PRO A 207 8.34 17.51 5.20
C PRO A 207 8.42 16.27 6.09
N LYS A 208 8.95 15.17 5.54
CA LYS A 208 9.40 13.99 6.28
C LYS A 208 10.07 14.46 7.58
N PRO A 209 9.66 13.98 8.77
CA PRO A 209 10.36 14.28 10.01
C PRO A 209 11.84 14.03 9.77
N ALA A 210 12.67 15.03 10.07
CA ALA A 210 14.11 14.89 9.91
C ALA A 210 14.51 13.56 10.55
N GLU A 211 15.16 12.70 9.78
CA GLU A 211 15.87 11.57 10.36
C GLU A 211 16.72 12.13 11.49
N PRO A 212 16.71 11.54 12.70
CA PRO A 212 17.51 12.05 13.80
C PRO A 212 18.93 12.19 13.26
N GLU A 213 19.43 13.42 13.25
CA GLU A 213 20.77 13.71 12.78
C GLU A 213 21.71 12.77 13.53
N ASP A 214 22.41 11.91 12.78
CA ASP A 214 23.48 11.09 13.32
C ASP A 214 24.48 12.06 13.94
N GLU A 215 24.47 12.16 15.27
CA GLU A 215 25.53 12.85 15.98
C GLU A 215 26.85 12.22 15.52
N PRO A 216 27.79 12.99 14.94
CA PRO A 216 29.04 12.46 14.45
C PRO A 216 29.88 12.04 15.64
N GLY A 217 29.74 10.78 16.09
CA GLY A 217 30.42 10.38 17.32
C GLY A 217 30.20 8.98 17.88
N LYS A 218 29.38 8.09 17.29
CA LYS A 218 29.34 6.68 17.73
C LYS A 218 29.19 5.74 16.55
N SER A 219 30.34 5.32 15.98
CA SER A 219 30.39 4.38 14.87
C SER A 219 29.64 3.07 15.18
N HIS A 220 28.75 2.69 14.27
CA HIS A 220 28.26 1.33 14.12
C HIS A 220 29.45 0.34 14.05
N ALA A 221 29.29 -0.80 14.71
CA ALA A 221 30.30 -1.84 14.85
C ALA A 221 30.92 -2.22 13.49
N THR A 222 32.21 -1.94 13.33
CA THR A 222 33.04 -2.45 12.25
C THR A 222 33.34 -3.93 12.50
N ASN A 223 33.09 -4.79 11.50
CA ASN A 223 33.53 -6.19 11.54
C ASN A 223 35.05 -6.23 11.69
N THR A 224 35.53 -6.58 12.88
CA THR A 224 36.96 -6.61 13.19
C THR A 224 37.32 -7.95 13.81
N MET A 225 38.28 -8.64 13.20
CA MET A 225 38.90 -9.84 13.77
C MET A 225 39.90 -9.41 14.84
N GLN A 226 39.61 -9.65 16.12
CA GLN A 226 40.58 -9.43 17.20
C GLN A 226 41.31 -10.72 17.53
N GLN A 227 42.64 -10.70 17.42
CA GLN A 227 43.52 -11.75 17.92
C GLN A 227 43.99 -11.35 19.31
N ASN A 228 43.65 -12.16 20.32
CA ASN A 228 44.31 -12.15 21.62
C ASN A 228 44.85 -13.56 21.89
N GLU A 229 46.01 -13.62 22.56
CA GLU A 229 46.81 -14.82 22.78
C GLU A 229 45.94 -16.02 23.22
N GLY A 230 45.87 -17.04 22.35
CA GLY A 230 45.26 -18.34 22.62
C GLY A 230 43.79 -18.54 22.21
N CYS A 231 43.06 -17.56 21.65
CA CYS A 231 41.70 -17.81 21.17
C CYS A 231 41.27 -16.85 20.05
N ARG A 232 40.75 -17.37 18.92
CA ARG A 232 40.14 -16.58 17.84
C ARG A 232 38.65 -16.38 18.12
N LEU A 233 38.23 -15.12 18.17
CA LEU A 233 36.83 -14.71 18.35
C LEU A 233 36.38 -13.94 17.11
N LEU A 234 35.22 -14.29 16.56
CA LEU A 234 34.62 -13.62 15.40
C LEU A 234 33.37 -12.88 15.87
N VAL A 235 33.35 -11.56 15.68
CA VAL A 235 32.22 -10.69 16.03
C VAL A 235 31.51 -10.27 14.75
N LEU A 236 30.21 -10.61 14.66
CA LEU A 236 29.34 -10.22 13.54
C LEU A 236 28.10 -9.54 14.12
N GLY A 237 28.00 -8.23 13.93
CA GLY A 237 26.97 -7.41 14.58
C GLY A 237 27.03 -7.54 16.11
N ASN A 238 25.88 -7.75 16.76
CA ASN A 238 25.78 -7.82 18.23
C ASN A 238 26.03 -9.24 18.82
N ARG A 239 26.62 -10.17 18.07
CA ARG A 239 26.88 -11.54 18.54
C ARG A 239 28.37 -11.90 18.45
N VAL A 240 28.85 -12.64 19.46
CA VAL A 240 30.24 -13.09 19.58
C VAL A 240 30.31 -14.61 19.43
N TYR A 241 31.10 -15.10 18.48
CA TYR A 241 31.30 -16.53 18.21
C TYR A 241 32.71 -16.95 18.60
N ARG A 242 32.82 -18.08 19.31
CA ARG A 242 34.08 -18.69 19.74
C ARG A 242 34.39 -19.90 18.87
N THR A 243 35.48 -19.85 18.11
CA THR A 243 35.91 -21.01 17.32
C THR A 243 36.67 -21.96 18.24
N LYS A 244 36.26 -23.24 18.32
CA LYS A 244 37.11 -24.29 18.87
C LYS A 244 38.22 -24.57 17.85
N GLU A 245 39.44 -24.80 18.34
CA GLU A 245 40.60 -25.18 17.51
C GLU A 245 40.29 -26.38 16.60
#